data_AF-A0A7K4SKY0-F1
#
_entry.id   AF-A0A7K4SKY0-F1
#
_cell.length_a   1.000
_cell.length_b   1.000
_cell.length_c   1.000
_cell.angle_alpha   90.00
_cell.angle_beta   90.00
_cell.angle_gamma   90.00
#
_symmetry.space_group_name_H-M   'P 1'
#
loop_
_entity.id
_entity.type
_entity.pdbx_description
1 polymer ?
#
loop_
_entity_poly.entity_id
_entity_poly.type
_entity_poly.pdbx_seq_one_letter_code
_entity_poly.pdbx_strand_id
1 'polypeptide(L)'
;MEKTLNRIHPVSDPEETYFLQVSWEKDLGTGFGIILSDGQCAWTGKVSEAEISREAADMEMNREKYVEELKKALIAGEESAGKYNFAIS
;
A
#
# COMPACT_ATOMS: atom_id res chain seq x y z
N MET A 1 17.13 -1.56 -2.11
CA MET A 1 16.02 -0.84 -1.44
C MET A 1 15.38 0.05 -2.47
N GLU A 2 14.17 -0.32 -2.87
CA GLU A 2 13.34 0.43 -3.81
C GLU A 2 12.27 1.19 -3.03
N LYS A 3 11.78 2.27 -3.62
CA LYS A 3 10.65 3.03 -3.08
C LYS A 3 9.82 3.63 -4.20
N THR A 4 8.53 3.78 -3.93
CA THR A 4 7.58 4.51 -4.77
C THR A 4 6.85 5.55 -3.92
N LEU A 5 6.35 6.59 -4.57
CA LEU A 5 5.52 7.62 -3.96
C LEU A 5 4.28 7.81 -4.82
N ASN A 6 3.12 7.55 -4.24
CA ASN A 6 1.85 7.63 -4.92
C ASN A 6 0.95 8.66 -4.25
N ARG A 7 0.26 9.45 -5.08
CA ARG A 7 -0.77 10.37 -4.62
C ARG A 7 -2.10 9.60 -4.52
N ILE A 8 -2.79 9.71 -3.39
CA ILE A 8 -4.08 9.05 -3.15
C ILE A 8 -5.10 10.05 -2.60
N HIS A 9 -6.38 9.76 -2.84
CA HIS A 9 -7.51 10.50 -2.27
C HIS A 9 -8.32 9.52 -1.42
N PRO A 10 -8.16 9.54 -0.09
CA PRO A 10 -8.86 8.61 0.78
C PRO A 10 -10.37 8.81 0.71
N VAL A 11 -11.15 7.74 0.73
CA VAL A 11 -12.61 7.84 0.76
C VAL A 11 -13.14 8.40 2.09
N SER A 12 -12.32 8.32 3.15
CA SER A 12 -12.59 8.94 4.44
C SER A 12 -12.44 10.47 4.42
N ASP A 13 -11.66 11.00 3.47
CA ASP A 13 -11.35 12.41 3.33
C ASP A 13 -11.07 12.76 1.85
N PRO A 14 -12.12 12.80 1.00
CA PRO A 14 -11.98 12.80 -0.45
C PRO A 14 -11.47 14.11 -1.04
N GLU A 15 -11.59 15.21 -0.30
CA GLU A 15 -11.14 16.55 -0.71
C GLU A 15 -9.64 16.76 -0.45
N GLU A 16 -9.06 15.97 0.47
CA GLU A 16 -7.67 16.08 0.85
C GLU A 16 -6.77 15.13 0.06
N THR A 17 -5.58 15.64 -0.28
CA THR A 17 -4.58 14.87 -1.03
C THR A 17 -3.55 14.28 -0.08
N TYR A 18 -3.45 12.95 -0.06
CA TYR A 18 -2.44 12.25 0.72
C TYR A 18 -1.35 11.68 -0.18
N PHE A 19 -0.16 11.54 0.39
CA PHE A 19 1.01 10.94 -0.24
C PHE A 19 1.36 9.63 0.46
N LEU A 20 1.33 8.55 -0.29
CA LEU A 20 1.67 7.20 0.15
C LEU A 20 3.04 6.80 -0.40
N GLN A 21 4.04 6.75 0.47
CA GLN A 21 5.35 6.21 0.15
C GLN A 21 5.42 4.74 0.56
N VAL A 22 5.84 3.87 -0.35
CA VAL A 22 6.02 2.43 -0.07
C VAL A 22 7.47 2.08 -0.39
N SER A 23 8.11 1.31 0.48
CA SER A 23 9.52 0.94 0.35
C SER A 23 9.74 -0.54 0.65
N TRP A 24 10.55 -1.21 -0.16
CA TRP A 24 10.84 -2.64 -0.03
C TRP A 24 12.31 -2.94 -0.39
N GLU A 25 12.80 -4.11 0.01
CA GLU A 25 14.20 -4.48 -0.26
C GLU A 25 14.40 -5.11 -1.63
N LYS A 26 13.78 -6.29 -1.85
CA LYS A 26 13.87 -7.09 -3.08
C LYS A 26 12.51 -7.27 -3.73
N ASP A 27 11.53 -7.69 -2.94
CA ASP A 27 10.16 -7.90 -3.40
C ASP A 27 9.17 -7.49 -2.30
N LEU A 28 8.02 -6.96 -2.71
CA LEU A 28 6.98 -6.51 -1.79
C LEU A 28 6.48 -7.65 -0.88
N GLY A 29 6.47 -8.90 -1.37
CA GLY A 29 6.08 -10.09 -0.63
C GLY A 29 7.03 -10.48 0.52
N THR A 30 8.26 -9.95 0.53
CA THR A 30 9.22 -10.14 1.65
C THR A 30 9.02 -9.14 2.78
N GLY A 31 8.07 -8.21 2.63
CA GLY A 31 7.79 -7.14 3.56
C GLY A 31 8.14 -5.77 2.99
N PHE A 32 7.48 -4.75 3.55
CA PHE A 32 7.61 -3.37 3.10
C PHE A 32 7.38 -2.38 4.25
N GLY A 33 8.02 -1.22 4.15
CA GLY A 33 7.71 -0.04 4.95
C GLY A 33 6.73 0.84 4.20
N ILE A 34 5.77 1.42 4.92
CA ILE A 34 4.77 2.34 4.37
C ILE A 34 4.78 3.64 5.16
N ILE A 35 4.71 4.76 4.46
CA ILE A 35 4.58 6.09 5.06
C ILE A 35 3.42 6.79 4.37
N LEU A 36 2.50 7.32 5.17
CA LEU A 36 1.38 8.13 4.71
C LEU A 36 1.59 9.56 5.23
N SER A 37 1.36 10.57 4.40
CA SER A 37 1.41 11.97 4.82
C SER A 37 0.32 12.80 4.14
N ASP A 38 -0.27 13.73 4.88
CA ASP A 38 -1.20 14.78 4.41
C ASP A 38 -0.47 16.12 4.14
N GLY A 39 0.86 16.14 4.21
CA GLY A 39 1.69 17.35 4.11
C GLY A 39 1.89 18.12 5.42
N GLN A 40 1.18 17.76 6.50
CA GLN A 40 1.35 18.34 7.84
C GLN A 40 1.88 17.30 8.84
N CYS A 41 1.26 16.13 8.83
CA CYS A 41 1.58 14.97 9.65
C CYS A 41 2.11 13.82 8.78
N ALA A 42 2.77 12.86 9.43
CA ALA A 42 3.24 11.64 8.78
C ALA A 42 3.05 10.44 9.71
N TRP A 43 2.52 9.36 9.15
CA TRP A 43 2.31 8.08 9.82
C TRP A 43 3.18 7.02 9.14
N THR A 44 3.90 6.25 9.94
CA THR A 44 4.81 5.20 9.44
C THR A 44 4.34 3.85 9.94
N GLY A 45 4.32 2.87 9.04
CA GLY A 45 4.04 1.47 9.32
C GLY A 45 5.09 0.56 8.70
N LYS A 46 5.19 -0.67 9.23
CA LYS A 46 6.00 -1.72 8.65
C LYS A 46 5.18 -2.99 8.59
N VAL A 47 5.26 -3.68 7.46
CA VAL A 47 4.58 -4.94 7.20
C VAL A 47 5.64 -6.00 6.90
N SER A 48 5.59 -7.11 7.62
CA SER A 48 6.48 -8.25 7.46
C SER A 48 5.94 -9.28 6.46
N GLU A 49 6.82 -10.14 5.93
CA GLU A 49 6.42 -11.27 5.09
C GLU A 49 5.38 -12.19 5.77
N ALA A 50 5.49 -12.36 7.08
CA ALA A 50 4.54 -13.17 7.86
C ALA A 50 3.13 -12.55 7.86
N GLU A 51 3.02 -11.22 7.99
CA GLU A 51 1.74 -10.52 7.95
C GLU A 51 1.10 -10.56 6.57
N ILE A 52 1.91 -10.40 5.50
CA ILE A 52 1.43 -10.56 4.11
C ILE A 52 0.87 -11.96 3.89
N SER A 53 1.61 -12.98 4.33
CA SER A 53 1.20 -14.37 4.14
C SER A 53 -0.03 -14.73 4.98
N ARG A 54 -0.15 -14.17 6.19
CA ARG A 54 -1.34 -14.32 7.03
C ARG A 54 -2.56 -13.68 6.37
N GLU A 55 -2.46 -12.43 5.93
CA GLU A 55 -3.59 -11.72 5.31
C GLU A 55 -4.04 -12.41 4.02
N ALA A 56 -3.10 -12.89 3.19
CA ALA A 56 -3.44 -13.68 2.01
C ALA A 56 -4.23 -14.95 2.37
N ALA A 57 -3.85 -15.64 3.45
CA ALA A 57 -4.54 -16.83 3.93
C ALA A 57 -5.93 -16.50 4.52
N ASP A 58 -6.04 -15.42 5.29
CA ASP A 58 -7.31 -14.96 5.88
C ASP A 58 -8.33 -14.56 4.80
N MET A 59 -7.85 -14.07 3.65
CA MET A 59 -8.66 -13.78 2.46
C MET A 59 -8.93 -14.99 1.56
N GLU A 60 -8.43 -16.18 1.92
CA GLU A 60 -8.45 -17.39 1.09
C GLU A 60 -7.88 -17.16 -0.33
N MET A 61 -6.89 -16.29 -0.44
CA MET A 61 -6.25 -15.91 -1.68
C MET A 61 -4.87 -16.58 -1.81
N ASN A 62 -4.54 -17.02 -3.02
CA ASN A 62 -3.16 -17.42 -3.31
C ASN A 62 -2.19 -16.26 -3.01
N ARG A 63 -1.10 -16.55 -2.29
CA ARG A 63 -0.15 -15.54 -1.81
C ARG A 63 0.47 -14.75 -2.95
N GLU A 64 0.87 -15.39 -4.04
CA GLU A 64 1.47 -14.72 -5.18
C GLU A 64 0.47 -13.72 -5.81
N LYS A 65 -0.78 -14.15 -5.98
CA LYS A 65 -1.87 -13.28 -6.45
C LYS A 65 -2.13 -12.11 -5.50
N TYR A 66 -2.09 -12.34 -4.20
CA TYR A 66 -2.24 -11.27 -3.20
C TYR A 66 -1.13 -10.22 -3.33
N VAL A 67 0.13 -10.67 -3.47
CA VAL A 67 1.28 -9.76 -3.68
C VAL A 67 1.15 -8.99 -5.00
N GLU A 68 0.64 -9.60 -6.07
CA GLU A 68 0.36 -8.88 -7.32
C GLU A 68 -0.68 -7.78 -7.16
N GLU A 69 -1.76 -8.04 -6.42
CA GLU A 69 -2.77 -7.01 -6.14
C GLU A 69 -2.21 -5.90 -5.24
N LEU A 70 -1.36 -6.23 -4.25
CA LEU A 70 -0.64 -5.21 -3.48
C LEU A 70 0.24 -4.34 -4.38
N LYS A 71 0.96 -4.92 -5.34
CA LYS A 71 1.77 -4.14 -6.30
C LYS A 71 0.89 -3.20 -7.13
N LYS A 72 -0.27 -3.66 -7.60
CA LYS A 72 -1.20 -2.82 -8.36
C LYS A 72 -1.78 -1.69 -7.51
N ALA A 73 -2.21 -1.97 -6.28
CA ALA A 73 -2.81 -0.97 -5.41
C ALA A 73 -1.79 0.03 -4.86
N LEU A 74 -0.62 -0.44 -4.42
CA LEU A 74 0.33 0.36 -3.65
C LEU A 74 1.44 0.97 -4.50
N ILE A 75 1.76 0.40 -5.68
CA ILE A 75 2.88 0.83 -6.53
C ILE A 75 2.40 1.44 -7.84
N ALA A 76 1.41 0.85 -8.52
CA ALA A 76 1.05 1.24 -9.89
C ALA A 76 0.38 2.63 -10.00
N GLY A 77 0.13 3.33 -8.89
CA GLY A 77 -0.22 4.75 -8.88
C GLY A 77 -1.43 5.07 -9.76
N GLU A 78 -1.30 6.10 -10.61
CA GLU A 78 -2.38 6.57 -11.50
C GLU A 78 -2.85 5.54 -12.54
N GLU A 79 -2.03 4.53 -12.89
CA GLU A 79 -2.46 3.43 -13.77
C GLU A 79 -3.55 2.56 -13.14
N SER A 80 -3.71 2.65 -11.82
CA SER A 80 -4.72 1.96 -11.02
C SER A 80 -5.81 2.88 -10.47
N ALA A 81 -5.79 4.17 -10.84
CA ALA A 81 -6.74 5.16 -10.36
C ALA A 81 -8.19 4.75 -10.69
N GLY A 82 -9.05 4.71 -9.68
CA GLY A 82 -10.45 4.31 -9.78
C GLY A 82 -10.73 2.81 -9.59
N LYS A 83 -9.68 1.97 -9.49
CA LYS A 83 -9.85 0.53 -9.17
C LYS A 83 -9.70 0.23 -7.68
N TYR A 84 -8.89 1.01 -6.97
CA TYR A 84 -8.63 0.83 -5.54
C TYR A 84 -9.04 2.06 -4.75
N ASN A 85 -9.66 1.83 -3.60
CA ASN A 85 -10.06 2.87 -2.65
C ASN A 85 -9.24 2.70 -1.37
N PHE A 86 -8.79 3.82 -0.81
CA PHE A 86 -8.06 3.85 0.46
C PHE A 86 -8.97 4.47 1.52
N ALA A 87 -9.10 3.82 2.67
CA ALA A 87 -9.78 4.37 3.84
C ALA A 87 -8.77 4.51 4.98
N ILE A 88 -8.76 5.67 5.65
CA ILE A 88 -7.88 5.96 6.79
C ILE A 88 -8.78 6.36 7.96
N SER A 89 -8.48 5.85 9.15
CA SER A 89 -9.24 6.06 10.39
C SER A 89 -8.33 6.41 11.56
#